data_AF-A0A4Q7BJJ5-F1
#
_entry.id   AF-A0A4Q7BJJ5-F1
#
_cell.length_a   1.000
_cell.length_b   1.000
_cell.length_c   1.000
_cell.angle_alpha   90.00
_cell.angle_beta   90.00
_cell.angle_gamma   90.00
#
_symmetry.space_group_name_H-M   'P 1'
#
loop_
_entity.id
_entity.type
_entity.pdbx_description
1 polymer ?
#
loop_
_entity_poly.entity_id
_entity_poly.type
_entity_poly.pdbx_seq_one_letter_code
_entity_poly.pdbx_strand_id
1 'polypeptide(L)' 'MNLNDLKNKVIINNEIDQKNFDYLITQVDQVAIEYAINELESQNKRPYLSNIFKLLEIPPRQ' A
#
# COMPACT_ATOMS: atom_id res chain seq x y z
N MET A 1 -12.82 -3.22 -2.39
CA MET A 1 -12.63 -3.75 -1.02
C MET A 1 -12.94 -2.68 0.03
N ASN A 2 -13.14 -3.04 1.31
CA ASN A 2 -13.12 -2.03 2.37
C ASN A 2 -11.66 -1.76 2.83
N LEU A 3 -11.42 -0.67 3.59
CA LEU A 3 -10.07 -0.28 4.00
C LEU A 3 -9.38 -1.33 4.89
N ASN A 4 -10.13 -2.05 5.73
CA ASN A 4 -9.58 -3.08 6.59
C ASN A 4 -9.10 -4.28 5.77
N ASP A 5 -9.83 -4.64 4.70
CA ASP A 5 -9.42 -5.69 3.78
C ASP A 5 -8.11 -5.32 3.07
N LEU A 6 -7.99 -4.08 2.59
CA LEU A 6 -6.75 -3.58 2.00
C LEU A 6 -5.60 -3.63 2.99
N LYS A 7 -5.83 -3.18 4.23
CA LYS A 7 -4.82 -3.22 5.28
C LYS A 7 -4.31 -4.63 5.55
N ASN A 8 -5.19 -5.63 5.56
CA ASN A 8 -4.81 -7.04 5.76
C ASN A 8 -3.99 -7.61 4.61
N LYS A 9 -4.12 -7.05 3.40
CA LYS A 9 -3.30 -7.43 2.26
C LYS A 9 -1.93 -6.77 2.26
N VAL A 10 -1.80 -5.56 2.80
CA VAL A 10 -0.52 -4.85 2.87
C VAL A 10 0.34 -5.40 4.01
N ILE A 11 1.62 -5.61 3.75
CA ILE A 11 2.56 -6.06 4.78
C ILE A 11 2.96 -4.88 5.67
N ILE A 12 2.58 -4.94 6.95
CA ILE A 12 2.88 -3.94 7.99
C ILE A 12 3.60 -4.67 9.15
N ASN A 13 4.90 -4.44 9.34
CA ASN A 13 5.71 -5.16 10.33
C ASN A 13 6.10 -4.30 11.54
N ASN A 14 5.99 -2.98 11.43
CA ASN A 14 6.46 -2.04 12.46
C ASN A 14 5.64 -0.73 12.41
N GLU A 15 5.92 0.18 13.34
CA GLU A 15 5.23 1.46 13.44
C GLU A 15 5.48 2.40 12.24
N ILE A 16 6.64 2.29 11.59
CA ILE A 16 6.96 3.10 10.41
C ILE A 16 6.06 2.66 9.24
N ASP A 17 5.89 1.36 9.06
CA ASP A 17 4.95 0.80 8.08
C ASP A 17 3.52 1.27 8.37
N GLN A 18 3.09 1.27 9.64
CA GLN A 18 1.76 1.77 9.99
C GLN A 18 1.60 3.26 9.62
N LYS A 19 2.56 4.12 9.97
CA LYS A 19 2.54 5.56 9.61
C LYS A 19 2.56 5.78 8.11
N ASN A 20 3.25 4.93 7.37
CA ASN A 20 3.30 4.97 5.91
C ASN A 20 1.99 4.52 5.27
N PHE A 21 1.34 3.48 5.81
CA PHE A 21 0.00 3.10 5.37
C PHE A 21 -1.02 4.22 5.66
N ASP A 22 -0.96 4.82 6.85
CA ASP A 22 -1.82 5.95 7.22
C ASP A 22 -1.58 7.15 6.31
N TYR A 23 -0.33 7.39 5.89
CA TYR A 23 -0.02 8.43 4.91
C TYR A 23 -0.57 8.07 3.52
N LEU A 24 -0.36 6.84 3.05
CA LEU A 24 -0.84 6.36 1.76
C LEU A 24 -2.34 6.60 1.57
N ILE A 25 -3.16 6.26 2.57
CA ILE A 25 -4.62 6.39 2.51
C ILE A 25 -5.09 7.86 2.51
N THR A 26 -4.22 8.82 2.82
CA THR A 26 -4.50 10.26 2.70
C THR A 26 -4.11 10.83 1.34
N GLN A 27 -3.21 10.16 0.61
CA GLN A 27 -2.68 10.63 -0.66
C GLN A 27 -3.45 10.09 -1.86
N VAL A 28 -3.97 8.87 -1.76
CA VAL A 28 -4.67 8.20 -2.86
C VAL A 28 -5.96 7.55 -2.38
N ASP A 29 -6.88 7.33 -3.33
CA ASP A 29 -8.12 6.63 -3.06
C ASP A 29 -7.90 5.11 -2.85
N GLN A 30 -8.92 4.46 -2.31
CA GLN A 30 -8.88 3.01 -2.06
C GLN A 30 -8.73 2.20 -3.35
N VAL A 31 -9.22 2.71 -4.48
CA VAL A 31 -9.20 2.02 -5.77
C VAL A 31 -7.76 1.92 -6.30
N ALA A 32 -6.97 2.99 -6.16
CA ALA A 32 -5.57 3.00 -6.53
C ALA A 32 -4.74 2.03 -5.66
N ILE A 33 -5.03 1.97 -4.36
CA ILE A 33 -4.37 1.03 -3.44
C ILE A 33 -4.74 -0.41 -3.83
N GLU A 34 -6.01 -0.69 -4.10
CA GLU A 34 -6.49 -2.01 -4.56
C GLU A 34 -5.82 -2.42 -5.88
N TYR A 35 -5.73 -1.49 -6.84
CA TYR A 35 -5.01 -1.70 -8.09
C TYR A 35 -3.54 -2.07 -7.85
N ALA A 36 -2.83 -1.29 -7.02
CA ALA A 36 -1.42 -1.54 -6.74
C ALA A 36 -1.18 -2.90 -6.07
N ILE A 37 -2.03 -3.29 -5.14
CA ILE A 37 -1.94 -4.61 -4.50
C ILE A 37 -2.15 -5.73 -5.54
N ASN A 38 -3.20 -5.63 -6.35
CA ASN A 38 -3.50 -6.64 -7.37
C ASN A 38 -2.40 -6.73 -8.43
N GLU A 39 -1.80 -5.61 -8.82
CA GLU A 39 -0.69 -5.56 -9.77
C GLU A 39 0.60 -6.18 -9.20
N LEU A 40 0.85 -6.02 -7.89
CA LEU A 40 1.96 -6.71 -7.24
C LEU A 40 1.70 -8.22 -7.13
N GLU A 41 0.48 -8.62 -6.75
CA GLU A 41 0.07 -10.02 -6.70
C GLU A 41 0.17 -10.70 -8.08
N SER A 42 -0.23 -10.02 -9.17
CA SER A 42 -0.13 -10.54 -10.55
C SER A 42 1.32 -10.77 -11.00
N GLN A 43 2.24 -9.97 -10.48
CA GLN A 43 3.68 -10.10 -10.70
C GLN A 43 4.36 -11.06 -9.71
N ASN A 44 3.59 -11.78 -8.89
CA ASN A 44 4.08 -12.64 -7.80
C ASN A 44 4.99 -11.90 -6.81
N LYS A 45 4.77 -10.59 -6.65
CA LYS A 45 5.47 -9.72 -5.69
C LYS A 45 4.61 -9.52 -4.46
N ARG A 46 5.29 -9.35 -3.34
CA ARG A 46 4.62 -9.07 -2.08
C ARG A 46 4.20 -7.58 -2.01
N PRO A 47 3.00 -7.28 -1.52
CA PRO A 47 2.47 -5.91 -1.34
C PRO A 47 3.09 -5.22 -0.12
N TYR A 48 4.41 -5.04 -0.14
CA TYR A 48 5.09 -4.14 0.78
C TYR A 48 4.75 -2.69 0.43
N LEU A 49 4.65 -1.83 1.45
CA LEU A 49 4.39 -0.41 1.25
C LEU A 49 5.39 0.21 0.27
N SER A 50 6.68 -0.08 0.38
CA SER A 50 7.71 0.43 -0.54
C SER A 50 7.42 0.11 -2.02
N ASN A 51 6.87 -1.08 -2.30
CA ASN A 51 6.47 -1.46 -3.65
C ASN A 51 5.22 -0.69 -4.11
N ILE A 52 4.26 -0.48 -3.21
CA ILE A 52 3.04 0.27 -3.49
C ILE A 52 3.37 1.75 -3.76
N PHE A 53 4.19 2.39 -2.91
CA PHE A 53 4.68 3.75 -3.11
C PHE A 53 5.39 3.90 -4.45
N LYS A 54 6.27 2.94 -4.80
CA LYS A 54 6.98 2.95 -6.08
C LYS A 54 6.04 2.82 -7.27
N LEU A 55 5.03 1.95 -7.20
CA LEU A 55 4.11 1.70 -8.30
C LEU A 55 3.13 2.86 -8.52
N LEU A 56 2.72 3.53 -7.45
CA LEU A 56 1.84 4.69 -7.48
C LEU A 56 2.59 6.03 -7.61
N GLU A 57 3.92 5.99 -7.73
CA GLU A 57 4.79 7.18 -7.80
C GLU A 57 4.61 8.17 -6.63
N ILE A 58 4.26 7.63 -5.45
CA ILE A 58 4.07 8.41 -4.23
C ILE A 58 5.42 8.47 -3.47
N PRO A 59 5.91 9.65 -3.08
CA PRO A 59 7.09 9.74 -2.23
C PRO A 59 6.77 9.19 -0.83
N PRO A 60 7.64 8.35 -0.23
CA PRO A 60 7.43 7.89 1.14
C PRO A 60 7.49 9.07 2.11
N ARG A 61 6.78 8.95 3.24
CA ARG A 61 6.86 9.94 4.32
C ARG A 61 8.28 9.92 4.90
N GLN A 62 8.92 11.10 4.96
CA GLN A 62 10.25 11.30 5.58
C GLN A 62 10.21 11.11 7.09
#